data_AF-A0A7T1HJS6-F1
#
_entry.id   AF-A0A7T1HJS6-F1
#
_cell.length_a   1.000
_cell.length_b   1.000
_cell.length_c   1.000
_cell.angle_alpha   90.00
_cell.angle_beta   90.00
_cell.angle_gamma   90.00
#
_symmetry.space_group_name_H-M   'P 1'
#
loop_
_entity.id
_entity.type
_entity.pdbx_description
1 polymer ?
#
loop_
_entity_poly.entity_id
_entity_poly.type
_entity_poly.pdbx_seq_one_letter_code
_entity_poly.pdbx_strand_id
1 'polypeptide(L)'
;MSHRCLGPALVITALLASPGGVRASDTSHDTRHDCRLWRSSHGLERVEIANRLGAANLLTKVHNFAVATPGDTRSLYSSSDIRRLCALQ
;
A
#
# COMPACT_ATOMS: atom_id res chain seq x y z
N MET A 1 -54.40 14.22 46.17
CA MET A 1 -53.36 13.18 46.14
C MET A 1 -53.04 12.95 44.67
N SER A 2 -52.09 13.70 44.07
CA SER A 2 -50.65 13.37 43.98
C SER A 2 -50.46 11.94 43.44
N HIS A 3 -49.80 11.67 42.32
CA HIS A 3 -48.51 12.19 41.89
C HIS A 3 -48.38 12.27 40.36
N ARG A 4 -47.65 13.31 39.92
CA ARG A 4 -47.11 13.49 38.56
C ARG A 4 -45.88 12.61 38.43
N CYS A 5 -45.81 11.74 37.43
CA CYS A 5 -44.55 11.13 37.02
C CYS A 5 -43.98 11.94 35.86
N LEU A 6 -43.10 12.88 36.19
CA LEU A 6 -42.10 13.43 35.28
C LEU A 6 -41.22 12.28 34.79
N GLY A 7 -41.31 11.92 33.52
CA GLY A 7 -40.33 11.05 32.88
C GLY A 7 -39.06 11.85 32.58
N PRO A 8 -37.86 11.36 32.93
CA PRO A 8 -36.62 12.07 32.64
C PRO A 8 -36.37 12.06 31.13
N ALA A 9 -36.21 13.25 30.56
CA ALA A 9 -35.75 13.44 29.19
C ALA A 9 -34.34 12.84 29.06
N LEU A 10 -34.24 11.70 28.38
CA LEU A 10 -32.97 11.15 27.92
C LEU A 10 -32.44 12.06 26.81
N VAL A 11 -31.57 12.99 27.21
CA VAL A 11 -30.75 13.77 26.27
C VAL A 11 -29.68 12.83 25.72
N ILE A 12 -29.92 12.30 24.53
CA ILE A 12 -28.92 11.54 23.77
C ILE A 12 -27.93 12.56 23.20
N THR A 13 -26.84 12.81 23.92
CA THR A 13 -25.70 13.57 23.40
C THR A 13 -25.01 12.70 22.35
N ALA A 14 -25.35 12.89 21.08
CA ALA A 14 -24.60 12.33 19.96
C ALA A 14 -23.20 12.95 19.96
N LEU A 15 -22.22 12.26 20.56
CA LEU A 15 -20.82 12.55 20.32
C LEU A 15 -20.55 12.30 18.84
N LEU A 16 -20.40 13.40 18.09
CA LEU A 16 -19.78 13.42 16.78
C LEU A 16 -18.36 12.89 16.95
N ALA A 17 -18.21 11.57 16.81
CA ALA A 17 -16.93 10.95 16.59
C ALA A 17 -16.38 11.57 15.31
N SER A 18 -15.43 12.50 15.46
CA SER A 18 -14.62 12.99 14.36
C SER A 18 -14.13 11.76 13.60
N PRO A 19 -14.46 11.61 12.31
CA PRO A 19 -13.81 10.59 11.51
C PRO A 19 -12.38 11.09 11.38
N GLY A 20 -11.52 10.61 12.28
CA GLY A 20 -10.09 10.56 12.09
C GLY A 20 -9.86 9.64 10.91
N GLY A 21 -10.15 10.13 9.71
CA GLY A 21 -9.77 9.52 8.46
C GLY A 21 -8.26 9.44 8.52
N VAL A 22 -7.76 8.24 8.81
CA VAL A 22 -6.39 7.87 8.51
C VAL A 22 -6.21 8.17 7.04
N ARG A 23 -5.63 9.34 6.75
CA ARG A 23 -5.11 9.64 5.42
C ARG A 23 -4.06 8.57 5.23
N ALA A 24 -4.38 7.53 4.47
CA ALA A 24 -3.37 6.71 3.86
C ALA A 24 -2.45 7.71 3.18
N SER A 25 -1.22 7.85 3.70
CA SER A 25 -0.18 8.56 2.99
C SER A 25 -0.12 7.88 1.65
N ASP A 26 -0.66 8.54 0.64
CA ASP A 26 -0.55 8.11 -0.73
C ASP A 26 0.94 8.25 -1.03
N THR A 27 1.70 7.21 -0.70
CA THR A 27 3.08 7.06 -1.10
C THR A 27 3.02 6.83 -2.60
N SER A 28 2.76 7.92 -3.33
CA SER A 28 2.79 7.98 -4.77
C SER A 28 4.16 7.43 -5.17
N HIS A 29 4.16 6.15 -5.54
CA HIS A 29 5.37 5.44 -5.89
C HIS A 29 5.83 6.04 -7.21
N ASP A 30 6.91 6.83 -7.17
CA ASP A 30 7.46 7.43 -8.38
C ASP A 30 8.08 6.33 -9.23
N THR A 31 7.24 5.71 -10.06
CA THR A 31 7.62 4.61 -10.94
C THR A 31 8.74 5.03 -11.89
N ARG A 32 8.80 6.31 -12.31
CA ARG A 32 9.91 6.81 -13.12
C ARG A 32 11.22 6.81 -12.32
N HIS A 33 11.19 7.27 -11.07
CA HIS A 33 12.35 7.24 -10.19
C HIS A 33 12.83 5.82 -9.91
N ASP A 34 11.94 4.92 -9.50
CA ASP A 34 12.30 3.53 -9.23
C ASP A 34 12.78 2.81 -10.50
N CYS A 35 12.24 3.12 -11.68
CA CYS A 35 12.78 2.59 -12.93
C CYS A 35 14.19 3.09 -13.24
N ARG A 36 14.53 4.33 -12.89
CA ARG A 36 15.93 4.82 -13.00
C ARG A 36 16.84 4.08 -12.03
N LEU A 37 16.43 3.96 -10.76
CA LEU A 37 17.19 3.21 -9.74
C LEU A 37 17.35 1.73 -10.11
N TRP A 38 16.30 1.10 -10.61
CA TRP A 38 16.33 -0.29 -11.03
C TRP A 38 17.35 -0.53 -12.14
N ARG A 39 17.49 0.40 -13.09
CA ARG A 39 18.47 0.27 -14.19
C ARG A 39 19.90 0.35 -13.67
N SER A 40 20.19 1.21 -12.70
CA SER A 40 21.54 1.42 -12.15
C SER A 40 21.92 0.47 -11.00
N SER A 41 20.96 -0.17 -10.36
CA SER A 41 21.18 -1.05 -9.20
C SER A 41 21.57 -2.48 -9.59
N HIS A 42 22.21 -3.17 -8.64
CA HIS A 42 22.70 -4.53 -8.78
C HIS A 42 22.42 -5.33 -7.50
N GLY A 43 22.54 -6.66 -7.56
CA GLY A 43 22.39 -7.52 -6.38
C GLY A 43 21.03 -7.38 -5.69
N LEU A 44 21.05 -7.38 -4.34
CA LEU A 44 19.85 -7.34 -3.50
C LEU A 44 19.01 -6.07 -3.71
N GLU A 45 19.67 -4.91 -3.84
CA GLU A 45 18.99 -3.64 -4.07
C GLU A 45 18.12 -3.71 -5.34
N ARG A 46 18.67 -4.29 -6.42
CA ARG A 46 17.93 -4.46 -7.67
C ARG A 46 16.69 -5.34 -7.50
N VAL A 47 16.78 -6.38 -6.68
CA VAL A 47 15.67 -7.29 -6.37
C VAL A 47 14.58 -6.57 -5.58
N GLU A 48 14.96 -5.79 -4.58
CA GLU A 48 14.03 -5.00 -3.78
C GLU A 48 13.29 -3.97 -4.64
N ILE A 49 14.01 -3.23 -5.48
CA ILE A 49 13.40 -2.25 -6.39
C ILE A 49 12.46 -2.97 -7.39
N ALA A 50 12.84 -4.12 -7.94
CA ALA A 50 11.97 -4.91 -8.81
C ALA A 50 10.68 -5.36 -8.11
N ASN A 51 10.78 -5.78 -6.85
CA ASN A 51 9.64 -6.17 -6.03
C ASN A 51 8.69 -4.99 -5.76
N ARG A 52 9.25 -3.81 -5.46
CA ARG A 52 8.45 -2.60 -5.28
C ARG A 52 7.76 -2.17 -6.58
N LEU A 53 8.49 -2.11 -7.70
CA LEU A 53 7.96 -1.78 -9.03
C LEU A 53 6.82 -2.73 -9.42
N GLY A 54 7.01 -4.03 -9.27
CA GLY A 54 6.00 -5.02 -9.64
C GLY A 54 4.75 -4.95 -8.75
N ALA A 55 4.92 -4.73 -7.45
CA ALA A 55 3.80 -4.57 -6.52
C ALA A 55 3.00 -3.29 -6.79
N ALA A 56 3.69 -2.15 -6.96
CA ALA A 56 3.06 -0.85 -7.22
C ALA A 56 2.32 -0.81 -8.57
N ASN A 57 2.77 -1.60 -9.56
CA ASN A 57 2.20 -1.64 -10.90
C ASN A 57 1.36 -2.90 -11.17
N LEU A 58 0.97 -3.63 -10.12
CA LEU A 58 0.07 -4.80 -10.19
C LEU A 58 0.51 -5.87 -11.21
N LEU A 59 1.82 -6.09 -11.33
CA LEU A 59 2.35 -7.12 -12.23
C LEU A 59 2.03 -8.51 -11.69
N THR A 60 1.99 -9.50 -12.59
CA THR A 60 1.83 -10.90 -12.18
C THR A 60 3.16 -11.43 -11.64
N LYS A 61 3.13 -12.03 -10.44
CA LYS A 61 4.29 -12.72 -9.87
C LYS A 61 4.63 -13.95 -10.71
N VAL A 62 5.91 -14.32 -10.76
CA VAL A 62 6.38 -15.53 -11.45
C VAL A 62 5.78 -16.79 -10.82
N HIS A 63 5.64 -16.79 -9.49
CA HIS A 63 5.00 -17.85 -8.73
C HIS A 63 3.81 -17.30 -7.94
N ASN A 64 2.65 -17.93 -8.11
CA ASN A 64 1.45 -17.56 -7.39
C ASN A 64 1.68 -17.66 -5.86
N PHE A 65 1.11 -16.71 -5.13
CA PHE A 65 1.20 -16.60 -3.67
C PHE A 65 2.62 -16.45 -3.09
N ALA A 66 3.65 -16.26 -3.91
CA ALA A 66 4.99 -15.99 -3.40
C ALA A 66 5.03 -14.64 -2.65
N VAL A 67 5.78 -14.61 -1.54
CA VAL A 67 5.96 -13.44 -0.67
C VAL A 67 7.44 -13.08 -0.67
N ALA A 68 7.75 -11.78 -0.72
CA ALA A 68 9.13 -11.33 -0.67
C ALA A 68 9.58 -11.33 0.79
N THR A 69 10.67 -12.03 1.08
CA THR A 69 11.34 -11.97 2.38
C THR A 69 12.56 -11.04 2.31
N PRO A 70 12.85 -10.25 3.38
CA PRO A 70 14.04 -9.42 3.42
C PRO A 70 15.32 -10.25 3.20
N GLY A 71 16.20 -9.80 2.31
CA GLY A 71 17.42 -10.53 1.93
C GLY A 71 17.25 -11.55 0.81
N ASP A 72 16.05 -11.69 0.23
CA ASP A 72 15.85 -12.55 -0.94
C ASP A 72 16.70 -12.10 -2.12
N THR A 73 17.42 -13.05 -2.73
CA THR A 73 18.24 -12.82 -3.92
C THR A 73 17.45 -12.91 -5.22
N ARG A 74 16.16 -13.24 -5.15
CA ARG A 74 15.27 -13.41 -6.31
C ARG A 74 14.08 -12.47 -6.20
N SER A 75 13.80 -11.74 -7.28
CA SER A 75 12.55 -10.97 -7.38
C SER A 75 11.36 -11.90 -7.57
N LEU A 76 10.22 -11.51 -7.00
CA LEU A 76 8.93 -12.15 -7.25
C LEU A 76 8.42 -11.92 -8.69
N TYR A 77 8.91 -10.87 -9.35
CA TYR A 77 8.47 -10.44 -10.67
C TYR A 77 9.57 -10.68 -11.70
N SER A 78 9.17 -11.00 -12.93
CA SER A 78 10.15 -11.29 -13.98
C SER A 78 10.92 -10.02 -14.38
N SER A 79 12.23 -10.14 -14.61
CA SER A 79 13.02 -9.00 -15.09
C SER A 79 12.57 -8.50 -16.47
N SER A 80 11.93 -9.36 -17.28
CA SER A 80 11.31 -8.96 -18.56
C SER A 80 10.12 -8.03 -18.36
N ASP A 81 9.23 -8.32 -17.41
CA ASP A 81 8.06 -7.48 -17.16
C ASP A 81 8.47 -6.15 -16.55
N ILE A 82 9.43 -6.15 -15.62
CA ILE A 82 9.99 -4.92 -15.07
C ILE A 82 10.64 -4.07 -16.17
N ARG A 83 11.40 -4.69 -17.07
CA ARG A 83 12.01 -3.99 -18.21
C ARG A 83 10.94 -3.42 -19.15
N ARG A 84 9.87 -4.16 -19.45
CA ARG A 84 8.75 -3.69 -20.27
C ARG A 84 8.05 -2.51 -19.59
N LEU A 85 7.74 -2.63 -18.30
CA LEU A 85 7.17 -1.55 -17.49
C LEU A 85 8.03 -0.29 -17.61
N CYS A 86 9.34 -0.42 -17.36
CA CYS A 86 10.25 0.71 -17.37
C CYS A 86 10.53 1.27 -18.78
N ALA A 87 10.23 0.56 -19.86
CA ALA A 87 10.36 1.11 -21.21
C ALA A 87 9.25 2.12 -21.56
N LEU A 88 8.16 2.13 -20.79
CA LEU A 88 7.00 3.01 -20.98
C LEU A 88 7.07 4.30 -20.15
N GLN A 89 8.09 4.43 -19.29
CA GLN A 89 8.20 5.47 -18.26
C GLN A 89 8.97 6.71 -18.72
#